data_AF-A0A0N4W6C2-F1
#
_entry.id   AF-A0A0N4W6C2-F1
#
_cell.length_a   1.000
_cell.length_b   1.000
_cell.length_c   1.000
_cell.angle_alpha   90.00
_cell.angle_beta   90.00
_cell.angle_gamma   90.00
#
_symmetry.space_group_name_H-M   'P 1'
#
loop_
_entity.id
_entity.type
_entity.pdbx_description
1 polymer ?
#
loop_
_entity_poly.entity_id
_entity_poly.type
_entity_poly.pdbx_seq_one_letter_code
_entity_poly.pdbx_strand_id
1 'polypeptide(L)'
;MFDMICPVNGTSFQLSDLKKSPLSVRLLNALVNWRKFYTQEVTEGVTEMLLFRFLIPIRCSERVLDEMGRELSDWERFCSEEYETMMENEEEVDENL
;
A
#
# COMPACT_ATOMS: atom_id res chain seq x y z
N MET A 1 14.53 10.50 9.67
CA MET A 1 13.59 11.39 10.40
C MET A 1 14.11 12.82 10.44
N PHE A 2 15.34 13.04 10.92
CA PHE A 2 15.98 14.35 10.89
C PHE A 2 16.09 14.91 9.46
N ASP A 3 16.35 14.07 8.46
CA ASP A 3 16.39 14.51 7.04
C ASP A 3 15.04 14.99 6.51
N MET A 4 13.92 14.57 7.12
CA MET A 4 12.60 15.03 6.70
C MET A 4 12.31 16.44 7.23
N ILE A 5 12.79 16.79 8.42
CA ILE A 5 12.48 18.06 9.09
C ILE A 5 13.61 19.09 8.94
N CYS A 6 14.84 18.63 8.70
CA CYS A 6 16.07 19.42 8.66
C CYS A 6 16.12 20.48 9.77
N PRO A 7 16.00 20.08 11.05
CA PRO A 7 15.93 21.04 12.14
C PRO A 7 17.26 21.78 12.30
N VAL A 8 17.17 23.03 12.76
CA VAL A 8 18.35 23.88 12.97
C VAL A 8 19.26 23.31 14.07
N ASN A 9 18.67 22.62 15.06
CA ASN A 9 19.39 21.94 16.13
C ASN A 9 19.48 20.43 15.85
N GLY A 10 20.65 19.83 16.02
CA GLY A 10 20.87 18.41 15.68
C GLY A 10 20.28 17.37 16.64
N THR A 11 19.80 17.81 17.81
CA THR A 11 19.19 16.92 18.84
C THR A 11 17.72 17.26 19.11
N SER A 12 17.37 18.53 18.84
CA SER A 12 16.06 19.18 18.86
C SER A 12 15.27 19.09 17.56
N PHE A 13 13.94 19.22 17.58
CA PHE A 13 13.29 20.04 16.56
C PHE A 13 12.20 20.89 17.21
N GLN A 14 11.96 22.07 16.67
CA GLN A 14 10.94 22.99 17.13
C GLN A 14 9.74 23.02 16.17
N LEU A 15 8.64 23.62 16.62
CA LEU A 15 7.46 23.82 15.77
C LEU A 15 7.79 24.65 14.51
N SER A 16 8.74 25.57 14.60
CA SER A 16 9.23 26.35 13.46
C SER A 16 9.86 25.47 12.39
N ASP A 17 10.58 24.42 12.76
CA ASP A 17 11.22 23.48 11.82
C ASP A 17 10.15 22.64 11.10
N LEU A 18 9.17 22.13 11.84
CA LEU A 18 7.99 21.44 11.29
C LEU A 18 7.24 22.32 10.28
N LYS A 19 7.00 23.60 10.60
CA LYS A 19 6.28 24.52 9.71
C LYS A 19 7.05 24.84 8.42
N LYS A 20 8.38 24.78 8.46
CA LYS A 20 9.24 25.02 7.28
C LYS A 20 9.36 23.78 6.40
N SER A 21 9.30 22.59 7.00
CA SER A 21 9.45 21.34 6.25
C SER A 21 8.18 20.99 5.46
N PRO A 22 8.28 20.72 4.15
CA PRO A 22 7.16 20.22 3.35
C PRO A 22 6.80 18.76 3.69
N LEU A 23 7.65 18.05 4.43
CA LEU A 23 7.48 16.64 4.79
C LEU A 23 6.93 16.47 6.21
N SER A 24 6.59 17.56 6.90
CA SER A 24 6.06 17.55 8.26
C SER A 24 4.80 16.67 8.41
N VAL A 25 3.90 16.70 7.43
CA VAL A 25 2.70 15.86 7.43
C VAL A 25 3.04 14.37 7.32
N ARG A 26 4.03 14.00 6.49
CA ARG A 26 4.50 12.61 6.38
C ARG A 26 5.10 12.12 7.69
N LEU A 27 5.92 12.96 8.34
CA LEU A 27 6.46 12.63 9.65
C LEU A 27 5.34 12.38 10.68
N LEU A 28 4.36 13.28 10.76
CA LEU A 28 3.25 13.13 11.71
C LEU A 28 2.46 11.84 11.44
N ASN A 29 2.21 11.50 10.18
CA ASN A 29 1.54 10.24 9.86
C ASN A 29 2.36 9.03 10.31
N ALA A 30 3.67 9.03 10.05
CA ALA A 30 4.56 7.94 10.46
C ALA A 30 4.56 7.71 11.98
N LEU A 31 4.35 8.76 12.78
CA LEU A 31 4.37 8.68 14.24
C LEU A 31 3.00 8.34 14.86
N VAL A 32 1.91 8.91 14.34
CA VAL A 32 0.60 8.86 15.02
C VAL A 32 -0.58 8.46 14.13
N ASN A 33 -0.40 8.32 12.82
CA ASN A 33 -1.47 7.96 11.90
C ASN A 33 -1.03 6.85 10.94
N TRP A 34 -0.95 5.63 11.48
CA TRP A 34 -0.48 4.45 10.76
C TRP A 34 -1.28 4.18 9.48
N ARG A 35 -2.59 4.47 9.45
CA ARG A 35 -3.42 4.27 8.25
C ARG A 35 -2.97 5.17 7.11
N LYS A 36 -2.76 6.47 7.38
CA LYS A 36 -2.28 7.40 6.37
C LYS A 36 -0.82 7.14 6.00
N PHE A 37 0.00 6.73 6.96
CA PHE A 37 1.38 6.34 6.71
C PHE A 37 1.46 5.13 5.77
N TYR A 38 0.70 4.07 6.04
CA TYR A 38 0.63 2.88 5.18
C TYR A 38 0.24 3.26 3.75
N THR A 39 -0.80 4.10 3.58
CA THR A 39 -1.17 4.59 2.25
C THR A 39 -0.03 5.36 1.57
N GLN A 40 0.70 6.21 2.29
CA GLN A 40 1.84 6.96 1.74
C GLN A 40 2.93 6.03 1.23
N GLU A 41 3.36 5.05 2.04
CA GLU A 41 4.43 4.11 1.66
C GLU A 41 4.03 3.21 0.48
N VAL A 42 2.76 2.79 0.41
CA VAL A 42 2.27 1.90 -0.66
C VAL A 42 1.97 2.68 -1.97
N THR A 43 1.78 3.99 -1.89
CA THR A 43 1.52 4.84 -3.08
C THR A 43 2.74 5.60 -3.58
N GLU A 44 3.80 5.74 -2.78
CA GLU A 44 5.08 6.30 -3.20
C GLU A 44 5.78 5.34 -4.18
N GLY A 45 5.48 5.56 -5.47
CA GLY A 45 5.84 4.71 -6.60
C GLY A 45 4.76 4.64 -7.67
N VAL A 46 3.50 4.95 -7.31
CA VAL A 46 2.33 4.90 -8.20
C VAL A 46 1.98 6.29 -8.78
N THR A 47 2.67 7.34 -8.33
CA THR A 47 2.46 8.74 -8.71
C THR A 47 2.91 9.15 -10.12
N GLU A 48 2.99 8.21 -11.06
CA GLU A 48 3.05 8.52 -12.50
C GLU A 48 1.86 7.91 -13.27
N MET A 49 1.07 6.99 -12.69
CA MET A 49 -0.11 6.45 -13.35
C MET A 49 -1.37 6.60 -12.48
N LEU A 50 -2.16 7.62 -12.83
CA LEU A 50 -3.63 7.60 -12.84
C LEU A 50 -4.46 7.99 -11.60
N LEU A 51 -4.01 7.90 -10.34
CA LEU A 51 -5.03 7.77 -9.27
C LEU A 51 -5.48 9.05 -8.52
N PHE A 52 -4.93 10.24 -8.78
CA PHE A 52 -5.28 11.42 -7.97
C PHE A 52 -6.52 12.22 -8.41
N ARG A 53 -7.19 11.83 -9.51
CA ARG A 53 -8.33 12.59 -10.03
C ARG A 53 -9.71 11.95 -9.80
N PHE A 54 -9.78 10.72 -9.27
CA PHE A 54 -11.06 10.00 -9.07
C PHE A 54 -11.23 9.21 -7.76
N LEU A 55 -10.22 9.02 -6.90
CA LEU A 55 -10.31 8.08 -5.78
C LEU A 55 -10.11 8.68 -4.37
N ILE A 56 -11.17 9.30 -3.84
CA ILE A 56 -11.68 8.77 -2.57
C ILE A 56 -12.95 8.00 -2.94
N PRO A 57 -12.82 6.68 -3.10
CA PRO A 57 -13.56 5.79 -2.24
C PRO A 57 -12.56 4.99 -1.43
N ILE A 58 -12.83 4.92 -0.13
CA ILE A 58 -12.38 3.81 0.70
C ILE A 58 -13.02 2.55 0.08
N ARG A 59 -12.35 1.95 -0.90
CA ARG A 59 -12.47 0.54 -1.25
C ARG A 59 -11.05 0.02 -1.37
N CYS A 60 -10.48 -0.23 -0.19
CA CYS A 60 -9.48 -1.27 -0.02
C CYS A 60 -9.89 -2.47 -0.85
N SER A 61 -9.06 -2.81 -1.84
CA SER A 61 -9.10 -4.04 -2.63
C SER A 61 -10.44 -4.29 -3.33
N GLU A 62 -10.40 -4.73 -4.58
CA GLU A 62 -11.56 -5.44 -5.12
C GLU A 62 -11.73 -6.67 -4.22
N ARG A 63 -12.72 -6.61 -3.31
CA ARG A 63 -12.92 -7.64 -2.28
C ARG A 63 -13.35 -8.89 -3.02
N VAL A 64 -12.39 -9.77 -3.30
CA VAL A 64 -12.70 -11.10 -3.82
C VAL A 64 -13.42 -11.82 -2.69
N LEU A 65 -14.72 -12.03 -2.89
CA LEU A 65 -15.56 -12.74 -1.95
C LEU A 65 -15.54 -14.22 -2.33
N ASP A 66 -15.49 -15.11 -1.34
CA ASP A 66 -15.78 -16.52 -1.56
C ASP A 66 -17.25 -16.71 -1.97
N GLU A 67 -17.64 -17.92 -2.41
CA GLU A 67 -19.02 -18.25 -2.77
C GLU A 67 -20.02 -18.07 -1.61
N MET A 68 -19.52 -17.97 -0.37
CA MET A 68 -20.28 -17.71 0.84
C MET A 68 -20.33 -16.22 1.22
N GLY A 69 -19.75 -15.33 0.40
CA GLY A 69 -19.75 -13.88 0.60
C GLY A 69 -18.74 -13.38 1.64
N ARG A 70 -17.75 -14.18 2.03
CA ARG A 70 -16.69 -13.78 2.97
C ARG A 70 -15.50 -13.18 2.21
N GLU A 71 -14.94 -12.12 2.77
CA GLU A 71 -13.75 -11.47 2.22
C GLU A 71 -12.53 -12.38 2.33
N LEU A 72 -11.91 -12.68 1.20
CA LEU A 72 -10.63 -13.40 1.18
C LEU A 72 -9.51 -12.46 1.63
N SER A 73 -8.68 -12.96 2.53
CA SER A 73 -7.41 -12.33 2.90
C SER A 73 -6.42 -12.38 1.74
N ASP A 74 -5.44 -11.49 1.76
CA ASP A 74 -4.40 -11.42 0.71
C ASP A 74 -3.63 -12.74 0.56
N TRP A 75 -3.52 -13.53 1.63
CA TRP A 75 -2.90 -14.87 1.62
C TRP A 75 -3.78 -15.90 0.92
N GLU A 76 -5.10 -15.87 1.15
CA GLU A 76 -6.04 -16.79 0.53
C GLU A 76 -6.17 -16.51 -0.98
N ARG A 77 -6.13 -15.23 -1.37
CA ARG A 77 -6.08 -14.81 -2.77
C ARG A 77 -4.82 -15.30 -3.47
N PHE A 78 -3.66 -15.16 -2.83
CA PHE A 78 -2.40 -15.67 -3.38
C PHE A 78 -2.45 -17.19 -3.57
N CYS A 79 -3.00 -17.92 -2.59
CA CYS A 79 -3.15 -19.37 -2.71
C CYS A 79 -4.08 -19.80 -3.85
N SER A 80 -5.17 -19.07 -4.12
CA SER A 80 -6.07 -19.40 -5.22
C SER A 80 -5.44 -19.14 -6.58
N GLU A 81 -4.76 -18.01 -6.76
CA GLU A 81 -4.13 -17.64 -8.04
C GLU A 81 -3.01 -18.63 -8.43
N GLU A 82 -2.20 -19.05 -7.45
CA GLU A 82 -1.15 -20.07 -7.68
C GLU A 82 -1.76 -21.46 -7.96
N TYR A 83 -2.88 -21.81 -7.34
CA TYR A 83 -3.56 -23.10 -7.58
C TYR A 83 -4.15 -23.16 -8.99
N GLU A 84 -4.83 -22.10 -9.46
CA GLU A 84 -5.34 -22.03 -10.83
C GLU A 84 -4.21 -22.12 -11.86
N THR A 85 -3.10 -21.40 -11.62
CA THR A 85 -1.91 -21.45 -12.49
C THR A 85 -1.30 -22.85 -12.55
N MET A 86 -1.29 -23.61 -11.44
CA MET A 86 -0.82 -25.00 -11.44
C MET A 86 -1.75 -25.93 -12.22
N MET A 87 -3.08 -25.75 -12.11
CA MET A 87 -4.06 -26.54 -12.86
C MET A 87 -4.01 -26.27 -14.37
N GLU A 88 -3.85 -25.00 -14.78
CA GLU A 88 -3.69 -24.63 -16.20
C GLU A 88 -2.41 -25.24 -16.82
N ASN A 89 -1.34 -25.35 -16.03
CA ASN A 89 -0.09 -25.97 -16.48
C ASN A 89 -0.14 -27.51 -16.49
N GLU A 90 -1.01 -28.15 -15.72
CA GLU A 90 -1.21 -29.61 -15.78
C GLU A 90 -2.08 -30.04 -16.98
N GLU A 91 -3.01 -29.20 -17.45
CA GLU A 91 -3.80 -29.47 -18.66
C GLU A 91 -2.95 -29.47 -19.94
N GLU A 92 -1.85 -28.70 -20.01
CA GLU A 92 -0.93 -28.74 -21.17
C GLU A 92 -0.04 -30.01 -21.22
N VAL A 93 0.05 -30.79 -20.14
CA VAL A 93 0.88 -32.00 -20.09
C VAL A 93 0.13 -33.24 -20.61
N ASP A 94 -1.20 -33.25 -20.58
CA ASP A 94 -2.02 -34.42 -20.98
C ASP A 94 -2.47 -34.40 -22.45
N GLU A 95 -2.28 -33.31 -23.20
CA GLU A 95 -2.54 -33.26 -24.66
C GLU A 95 -1.38 -33.79 -25.53
N ASN A 96 -0.28 -34.25 -24.94
CA ASN A 96 0.89 -34.80 -25.66
C ASN A 96 1.23 -36.27 -25.32
N LEU A 97 0.23 -37.10 -24.98
CA LEU A 97 0.38 -38.55 -24.81
C LEU A 97 -0.46 -39.37 -25.79
#